data_AF-A0A1S4BC71-F1
#
_entry.id   AF-A0A1S4BC71-F1
#
_cell.length_a   1.000
_cell.length_b   1.000
_cell.length_c   1.000
_cell.angle_alpha   90.00
_cell.angle_beta   90.00
_cell.angle_gamma   90.00
#
_symmetry.space_group_name_H-M   'P 1'
#
loop_
_entity.id
_entity.type
_entity.pdbx_description
1 polymer ?
#
loop_
_entity_poly.entity_id
_entity_poly.type
_entity_poly.pdbx_seq_one_letter_code
_entity_poly.pdbx_strand_id
1 'polypeptide(L)'
;MEFDTSPINRCSKEHEKIYQQWFSLADSDGDGRLTGGDAIKFFALSNLPRQELKQVWAIADSKRQGFLGFREFITSMQLVSLAQAGHPVTGDLLNAEVNFENLQPPTLEGLDVLQAKKKRTPKSEPEQNGNPTAQSSVTANWFSSSTSVKKVSLTSVTSIIDGLKKLYIQKLKPLEVAYRFNDFVSPFLTNSDFDAKPMVMLLGQYSTGKTTFIKHLLRTSYPGAHIGPEPTTDRFVVVMNGPDERSIPGNTIAVQADMPFSGLTTFGTAFLSKFECSQMPHPLLEHITFVDTPGVLSGEKQRTQRSYDFTGVTSWFASKCDLILLLFDPHKLDISDEFKRVIASLRGHDDKIRVVLNKADQVDTQQLMRVYGALMWSLGKVLNTPEVSRVYIGYNLFLFFLFFYIFLNLALSSGTLPNKMLLSCTN
;
A
#
# COMPACT_ATOMS: atom_id res chain seq x y z
N MET A 1 15.79 32.66 -3.31
CA MET A 1 17.24 32.52 -3.11
C MET A 1 17.46 31.20 -2.40
N GLU A 2 17.83 30.19 -3.17
CA GLU A 2 18.19 28.87 -2.66
C GLU A 2 19.50 28.97 -1.89
N PHE A 3 19.54 28.45 -0.67
CA PHE A 3 20.79 28.23 0.05
C PHE A 3 21.04 26.71 0.05
N ASP A 4 21.76 26.27 -0.99
CA ASP A 4 22.31 24.92 -1.06
C ASP A 4 23.65 24.91 -0.33
N THR A 5 23.66 24.40 0.89
CA THR A 5 24.90 24.19 1.65
C THR A 5 24.87 22.80 2.28
N SER A 6 25.49 21.84 1.60
CA SER A 6 25.90 20.56 2.18
C SER A 6 27.31 20.24 1.67
N PRO A 7 28.31 20.07 2.55
CA PRO A 7 29.71 19.94 2.18
C PRO A 7 30.01 18.52 1.66
N ILE A 8 29.62 18.21 0.43
CA ILE A 8 29.82 16.86 -0.17
C ILE A 8 30.41 17.00 -1.58
N ASN A 9 31.50 17.76 -1.74
CA ASN A 9 32.06 17.94 -3.07
C ASN A 9 33.57 18.24 -3.12
N ARG A 10 34.39 17.31 -2.61
CA ARG A 10 35.84 17.33 -2.87
C ARG A 10 36.31 15.95 -3.30
N CYS A 11 35.99 15.59 -4.55
CA CYS A 11 36.61 14.48 -5.28
C CYS A 11 37.52 15.09 -6.35
N SER A 12 38.74 14.57 -6.55
CA SER A 12 39.65 15.07 -7.59
C SER A 12 39.06 14.81 -8.98
N LYS A 13 39.33 15.70 -9.95
CA LYS A 13 38.85 15.54 -11.35
C LYS A 13 39.32 14.23 -12.00
N GLU A 14 40.39 13.63 -11.49
CA GLU A 14 40.92 12.34 -11.95
C GLU A 14 40.11 11.17 -11.37
N HIS A 15 39.79 11.21 -10.07
CA HIS A 15 38.93 10.20 -9.43
C HIS A 15 37.49 10.25 -9.97
N GLU A 16 36.97 11.44 -10.27
CA GLU A 16 35.65 11.59 -10.87
C GLU A 16 35.53 10.87 -12.23
N LYS A 17 36.57 10.95 -13.07
CA LYS A 17 36.61 10.22 -14.36
C LYS A 17 36.64 8.70 -14.16
N ILE A 18 37.37 8.22 -13.15
CA ILE A 18 37.43 6.79 -12.81
C ILE A 18 36.05 6.32 -12.32
N TYR A 19 35.42 7.08 -11.41
CA TYR A 19 34.10 6.76 -10.91
C TYR A 19 33.02 6.84 -11.98
N GLN A 20 33.15 7.73 -12.97
CA GLN A 20 32.24 7.76 -14.11
C GLN A 20 32.34 6.49 -14.96
N GLN A 21 33.56 6.00 -15.19
CA GLN A 21 33.76 4.72 -15.89
C GLN A 21 33.17 3.56 -15.10
N TRP A 22 33.39 3.53 -13.78
CA TRP A 22 32.86 2.48 -12.90
C TRP A 22 31.33 2.52 -12.79
N PHE A 23 30.76 3.71 -12.71
CA PHE A 23 29.31 3.90 -12.73
C PHE A 23 28.71 3.33 -14.02
N SER A 24 29.33 3.58 -15.18
CA SER A 24 28.90 3.01 -16.47
C SER A 24 29.11 1.49 -16.62
N LEU A 25 29.88 0.87 -15.71
CA LEU A 25 30.06 -0.57 -15.63
C LEU A 25 29.06 -1.20 -14.65
N ALA A 26 28.71 -0.46 -13.58
CA ALA A 26 27.73 -0.87 -12.59
C ALA A 26 26.30 -0.73 -13.13
N ASP A 27 26.03 0.36 -13.85
CA ASP A 27 24.79 0.66 -14.58
C ASP A 27 24.73 -0.17 -15.88
N SER A 28 24.13 -1.35 -15.80
CA SER A 28 24.10 -2.33 -16.89
C SER A 28 23.10 -1.99 -17.99
N ASP A 29 22.05 -1.23 -17.67
CA ASP A 29 20.98 -0.79 -18.56
C ASP A 29 21.16 0.66 -19.06
N GLY A 30 22.07 1.42 -18.46
CA GLY A 30 22.48 2.75 -18.94
C GLY A 30 21.44 3.83 -18.69
N ASP A 31 20.55 3.62 -17.72
CA ASP A 31 19.46 4.54 -17.38
C ASP A 31 19.91 5.66 -16.42
N GLY A 32 21.18 5.62 -15.98
CA GLY A 32 21.78 6.57 -15.06
C GLY A 32 21.43 6.31 -13.60
N ARG A 33 20.89 5.13 -13.25
CA ARG A 33 20.46 4.76 -11.89
C ARG A 33 21.01 3.41 -11.50
N LEU A 34 21.83 3.39 -10.46
CA LEU A 34 22.32 2.13 -9.89
C LEU A 34 21.34 1.58 -8.86
N THR A 35 20.59 0.54 -9.21
CA THR A 35 19.65 -0.12 -8.29
C THR A 35 20.38 -0.87 -7.16
N GLY A 36 19.69 -1.15 -6.06
CA GLY A 36 20.28 -1.92 -4.95
C GLY A 36 20.80 -3.30 -5.37
N GLY A 37 20.15 -3.95 -6.34
CA GLY A 37 20.59 -5.25 -6.86
C GLY A 37 21.92 -5.16 -7.61
N ASP A 38 22.12 -4.11 -8.39
CA ASP A 38 23.34 -3.89 -9.18
C ASP A 38 24.47 -3.32 -8.33
N ALA A 39 24.14 -2.45 -7.38
CA ALA A 39 25.09 -1.96 -6.38
C ALA A 39 25.65 -3.08 -5.51
N ILE A 40 24.84 -4.06 -5.07
CA ILE A 40 25.36 -5.19 -4.28
C ILE A 40 26.36 -6.02 -5.11
N LYS A 41 26.06 -6.28 -6.39
CA LYS A 41 26.97 -7.02 -7.27
C LYS A 41 28.27 -6.26 -7.51
N PHE A 42 28.18 -4.95 -7.73
CA PHE A 42 29.34 -4.10 -7.99
C PHE A 42 30.18 -3.85 -6.73
N PHE A 43 29.55 -3.54 -5.60
CA PHE A 43 30.25 -3.29 -4.33
C PHE A 43 30.88 -4.57 -3.76
N ALA A 44 30.35 -5.76 -4.06
CA ALA A 44 30.98 -7.02 -3.70
C ALA A 44 32.40 -7.17 -4.26
N LEU A 45 32.75 -6.45 -5.34
CA LEU A 45 34.11 -6.43 -5.89
C LEU A 45 35.12 -5.76 -4.96
N SER A 46 34.68 -4.98 -3.97
CA SER A 46 35.54 -4.36 -2.95
C SER A 46 36.03 -5.31 -1.86
N ASN A 47 35.57 -6.57 -1.87
CA ASN A 47 35.88 -7.59 -0.87
C ASN A 47 35.54 -7.21 0.58
N LEU A 48 34.70 -6.20 0.78
CA LEU A 48 34.20 -5.84 2.10
C LEU A 48 33.11 -6.81 2.58
N PRO A 49 32.98 -7.03 3.91
CA PRO A 49 31.90 -7.83 4.48
C PRO A 49 30.52 -7.30 4.07
N ARG A 50 29.56 -8.22 3.87
CA ARG A 50 28.17 -7.85 3.50
C ARG A 50 27.52 -6.89 4.49
N GLN A 51 27.93 -6.90 5.76
CA GLN A 51 27.41 -5.99 6.78
C GLN A 51 27.84 -4.54 6.51
N GLU A 52 29.11 -4.32 6.14
CA GLU A 52 29.64 -3.00 5.80
C GLU A 52 29.06 -2.48 4.48
N LEU A 53 28.89 -3.34 3.47
CA LEU A 53 28.26 -2.94 2.21
C LEU A 53 26.82 -2.47 2.39
N LYS A 54 26.07 -3.08 3.31
CA LYS A 54 24.73 -2.61 3.68
C LYS A 54 24.76 -1.24 4.35
N GLN A 55 25.78 -0.96 5.18
CA GLN A 55 25.96 0.35 5.80
C GLN A 55 26.34 1.41 4.76
N VAL A 56 27.27 1.11 3.85
CA VAL A 56 27.62 1.98 2.71
C VAL A 56 26.37 2.34 1.90
N TRP A 57 25.56 1.35 1.55
CA TRP A 57 24.30 1.58 0.82
C TRP A 57 23.33 2.48 1.61
N ALA A 58 23.12 2.19 2.90
CA ALA A 58 22.19 2.96 3.73
C ALA A 58 22.61 4.43 3.91
N ILE A 59 23.91 4.71 3.92
CA ILE A 59 24.44 6.07 4.01
C ILE A 59 24.35 6.78 2.65
N ALA A 60 24.64 6.08 1.56
CA ALA A 60 24.59 6.64 0.21
C ALA A 60 23.15 6.92 -0.28
N ASP A 61 22.19 6.03 0.02
CA ASP A 61 20.77 6.23 -0.23
C ASP A 61 20.08 6.97 0.92
N SER A 62 20.63 8.13 1.31
CA SER A 62 20.10 8.94 2.41
C SER A 62 18.65 9.40 2.20
N LYS A 63 18.22 9.51 0.93
CA LYS A 63 16.85 9.86 0.52
C LYS A 63 15.90 8.66 0.45
N ARG A 64 16.39 7.42 0.66
CA ARG A 64 15.62 6.17 0.57
C ARG A 64 14.86 6.03 -0.75
N GLN A 65 15.47 6.46 -1.85
CA GLN A 65 14.87 6.42 -3.18
C GLN A 65 15.02 5.05 -3.85
N GLY A 66 15.82 4.15 -3.28
CA GLY A 66 15.98 2.77 -3.75
C GLY A 66 16.96 2.60 -4.92
N PHE A 67 17.57 3.69 -5.37
CA PHE A 67 18.62 3.71 -6.40
C PHE A 67 19.66 4.80 -6.08
N LEU A 68 20.88 4.64 -6.58
CA LEU A 68 21.95 5.64 -6.45
C LEU A 68 22.16 6.32 -7.81
N GLY A 69 22.06 7.64 -7.83
CA GLY A 69 22.56 8.42 -8.95
C GLY A 69 24.09 8.51 -8.90
N PHE A 70 24.67 9.21 -9.88
CA PHE A 70 26.13 9.35 -9.98
C PHE A 70 26.75 10.00 -8.71
N ARG A 71 26.07 10.99 -8.12
CA ARG A 71 26.57 11.70 -6.92
C ARG A 71 26.57 10.79 -5.68
N GLU A 72 25.50 10.03 -5.49
CA GLU A 72 25.39 9.06 -4.40
C GLU A 72 26.34 7.87 -4.60
N PHE A 73 26.62 7.51 -5.86
CA PHE A 73 27.65 6.51 -6.18
C PHE A 73 29.07 6.95 -5.79
N ILE A 74 29.44 8.21 -6.05
CA ILE A 74 30.74 8.75 -5.59
C ILE A 74 30.85 8.66 -4.06
N THR A 75 29.78 9.01 -3.35
CA THR A 75 29.72 8.90 -1.89
C THR A 75 29.93 7.45 -1.44
N SER A 76 29.31 6.51 -2.14
CA SER A 76 29.50 5.07 -1.89
C SER A 76 30.96 4.64 -2.07
N MET A 77 31.62 5.07 -3.17
CA MET A 77 33.02 4.73 -3.43
C MET A 77 33.97 5.29 -2.38
N GLN A 78 33.73 6.52 -1.91
CA GLN A 78 34.53 7.12 -0.84
C GLN A 78 34.36 6.37 0.49
N LEU A 79 33.13 5.94 0.83
CA LEU A 79 32.87 5.13 2.02
C LEU A 79 33.52 3.75 1.94
N VAL A 80 33.53 3.13 0.75
CA VAL A 80 34.25 1.87 0.51
C VAL A 80 35.75 2.05 0.70
N SER A 81 36.35 3.13 0.18
CA SER A 81 37.78 3.40 0.40
C SER A 81 38.11 3.61 1.88
N LEU A 82 37.24 4.28 2.64
CA LEU A 82 37.42 4.45 4.08
C LEU A 82 37.35 3.12 4.83
N ALA A 83 36.38 2.27 4.47
CA ALA A 83 36.24 0.93 5.04
C ALA A 83 37.48 0.06 4.75
N GLN A 84 37.98 0.09 3.50
CA GLN A 84 39.20 -0.63 3.11
C GLN A 84 40.46 -0.09 3.82
N ALA A 85 40.50 1.19 4.16
CA ALA A 85 41.56 1.79 4.98
C ALA A 85 41.46 1.44 6.47
N GLY A 86 40.45 0.67 6.88
CA GLY A 86 40.26 0.20 8.26
C GLY A 86 39.47 1.18 9.15
N HIS A 87 38.83 2.20 8.58
CA HIS A 87 37.96 3.11 9.33
C HIS A 87 36.53 2.58 9.42
N PRO A 88 35.83 2.76 10.55
CA PRO A 88 34.45 2.30 10.70
C PRO A 88 33.50 3.07 9.78
N VAL A 89 32.56 2.38 9.14
CA VAL A 89 31.55 2.99 8.24
C VAL A 89 30.42 3.62 9.07
N THR A 90 30.68 4.79 9.66
CA THR A 90 29.69 5.57 10.43
C THR A 90 29.34 6.87 9.73
N GLY A 91 28.04 7.20 9.64
CA GLY A 91 27.52 8.39 8.94
C GLY A 91 28.05 9.72 9.48
N ASP A 92 28.55 9.75 10.72
CA ASP A 92 29.12 10.94 11.36
C ASP A 92 30.53 11.32 10.84
N LEU A 93 31.21 10.44 10.10
CA LEU A 93 32.54 10.70 9.53
C LEU A 93 32.52 11.58 8.29
N LEU A 94 31.34 11.82 7.69
CA LEU A 94 31.20 12.73 6.56
C LEU A 94 31.29 14.21 7.00
N ASN A 95 31.19 14.50 8.30
CA ASN A 95 31.21 15.85 8.86
C ASN A 95 32.51 16.22 9.61
N ALA A 96 33.36 15.25 9.95
CA ALA A 96 34.56 15.46 10.75
C ALA A 96 35.82 15.25 9.90
N GLU A 97 36.41 16.34 9.41
CA GLU A 97 37.83 16.53 9.03
C GLU A 97 38.64 15.34 8.45
N VAL A 98 38.03 14.43 7.70
CA VAL A 98 38.79 13.46 6.89
C VAL A 98 39.08 14.09 5.53
N ASN A 99 40.36 14.23 5.20
CA ASN A 99 40.81 14.89 3.99
C ASN A 99 40.62 13.96 2.77
N PHE A 100 39.39 13.93 2.23
CA PHE A 100 38.97 13.09 1.08
C PHE A 100 39.78 13.32 -0.21
N GLU A 101 40.57 14.40 -0.28
CA GLU A 101 41.42 14.70 -1.44
C GLU A 101 42.60 13.73 -1.61
N ASN A 102 43.04 13.06 -0.53
CA ASN A 102 44.19 12.15 -0.55
C ASN A 102 43.83 10.66 -0.43
N LEU A 103 42.53 10.31 -0.42
CA LEU A 103 42.12 8.91 -0.38
C LEU A 103 42.30 8.27 -1.77
N GLN A 104 43.05 7.17 -1.82
CA GLN A 104 43.16 6.36 -3.02
C GLN A 104 41.78 5.74 -3.36
N PRO A 105 41.46 5.60 -4.65
CA PRO A 105 40.24 4.90 -5.08
C PRO A 105 40.19 3.48 -4.49
N PRO A 106 38.99 2.96 -4.22
CA PRO A 106 38.87 1.65 -3.61
C PRO A 106 39.41 0.57 -4.55
N THR A 107 40.06 -0.43 -3.98
CA THR A 107 40.51 -1.60 -4.73
C THR A 107 39.30 -2.48 -5.02
N LEU A 108 39.03 -2.72 -6.30
CA LEU A 108 37.90 -3.54 -6.74
C LEU A 108 38.45 -4.71 -7.58
N GLU A 109 38.43 -5.92 -7.03
CA GLU A 109 38.96 -7.11 -7.70
C GLU A 109 38.08 -7.51 -8.90
N GLY A 110 38.69 -7.82 -10.05
CA GLY A 110 37.97 -8.27 -11.25
C GLY A 110 37.44 -7.17 -12.17
N LEU A 111 37.72 -5.90 -11.87
CA LEU A 111 37.32 -4.77 -12.72
C LEU A 111 37.99 -4.80 -14.12
N ASP A 112 39.22 -5.32 -14.19
CA ASP A 112 39.95 -5.53 -15.45
C ASP A 112 39.26 -6.53 -16.37
N VAL A 113 38.58 -7.54 -15.80
CA VAL A 113 37.83 -8.56 -16.56
C VAL A 113 36.54 -7.96 -17.13
N LEU A 114 35.88 -7.05 -16.40
CA LEU A 114 34.70 -6.32 -16.86
C LEU A 114 35.07 -5.29 -17.94
N GLN A 115 36.20 -4.61 -17.80
CA GLN A 115 36.73 -3.72 -18.85
C GLN A 115 37.16 -4.50 -20.10
N ALA A 116 37.75 -5.68 -19.96
CA ALA A 116 38.13 -6.54 -21.09
C ALA A 116 36.93 -7.11 -21.86
N LYS A 117 35.82 -7.43 -21.18
CA LYS A 117 34.56 -7.83 -21.84
C LYS A 117 33.94 -6.71 -22.67
N LYS A 118 34.10 -5.45 -22.26
CA LYS A 118 33.60 -4.26 -22.99
C LYS A 118 34.56 -3.77 -24.08
N LYS A 119 35.88 -4.05 -23.97
CA LYS A 119 36.92 -3.75 -24.98
C LYS A 119 37.10 -4.84 -26.05
N ARG A 120 36.62 -6.07 -25.84
CA ARG A 120 36.62 -7.15 -26.84
C ARG A 120 35.46 -7.01 -27.83
N THR A 121 35.54 -5.97 -28.63
CA THR A 121 34.99 -5.91 -29.99
C THR A 121 36.03 -5.22 -30.87
N PRO A 122 36.90 -5.97 -31.58
CA PRO A 122 37.74 -5.41 -32.63
C PRO A 122 37.26 -5.81 -34.04
N LYS A 123 37.17 -4.81 -34.93
CA LYS A 123 37.35 -4.87 -36.41
C LYS A 123 38.75 -5.47 -36.72
N SER A 124 39.10 -6.13 -37.85
CA SER A 124 38.87 -5.93 -39.30
C SER A 124 39.55 -7.09 -40.12
N GLU A 125 38.92 -7.69 -41.16
CA GLU A 125 39.22 -7.65 -42.64
C GLU A 125 40.41 -8.52 -43.16
N PRO A 126 40.65 -8.80 -44.49
CA PRO A 126 39.85 -8.67 -45.75
C PRO A 126 39.88 -9.93 -46.69
N GLU A 127 39.02 -10.00 -47.72
CA GLU A 127 39.39 -10.51 -49.07
C GLU A 127 38.37 -10.10 -50.15
N GLN A 128 38.88 -9.54 -51.25
CA GLN A 128 38.17 -8.99 -52.42
C GLN A 128 37.97 -10.04 -53.52
N ASN A 129 36.79 -10.06 -54.19
CA ASN A 129 36.64 -9.74 -55.63
C ASN A 129 35.23 -10.04 -56.19
N GLY A 130 34.74 -9.14 -57.07
CA GLY A 130 33.75 -9.46 -58.11
C GLY A 130 32.47 -8.60 -58.14
N ASN A 131 32.32 -7.78 -59.18
CA ASN A 131 31.35 -6.68 -59.35
C ASN A 131 29.98 -7.14 -59.99
N PRO A 132 29.04 -6.25 -60.38
CA PRO A 132 27.72 -6.08 -59.74
C PRO A 132 26.53 -6.62 -60.56
N THR A 133 25.45 -7.02 -59.89
CA THR A 133 24.12 -7.14 -60.54
C THR A 133 23.00 -6.96 -59.52
N ALA A 134 21.97 -6.25 -59.95
CA ALA A 134 20.88 -5.75 -59.13
C ALA A 134 19.86 -6.83 -58.72
N GLN A 135 19.07 -6.47 -57.68
CA GLN A 135 17.76 -6.99 -57.27
C GLN A 135 17.72 -8.22 -56.34
N SER A 136 17.62 -7.96 -55.04
CA SER A 136 16.34 -8.05 -54.31
C SER A 136 16.52 -7.64 -52.84
N SER A 137 16.08 -6.41 -52.55
CA SER A 137 15.91 -5.88 -51.20
C SER A 137 14.54 -6.32 -50.66
N VAL A 138 14.52 -7.02 -49.52
CA VAL A 138 13.40 -6.91 -48.58
C VAL A 138 13.99 -6.63 -47.20
N THR A 139 14.02 -5.35 -46.87
CA THR A 139 14.18 -4.83 -45.53
C THR A 139 12.94 -5.16 -44.70
N ALA A 140 13.11 -5.58 -43.44
CA ALA A 140 12.06 -5.50 -42.43
C ALA A 140 12.65 -5.17 -41.05
N ASN A 141 12.83 -3.85 -40.87
CA ASN A 141 12.87 -3.08 -39.64
C ASN A 141 12.24 -3.78 -38.40
N TRP A 142 13.06 -4.09 -37.39
CA TRP A 142 12.61 -4.42 -36.04
C TRP A 142 12.95 -3.24 -35.11
N PHE A 143 11.94 -2.37 -34.94
CA PHE A 143 11.81 -1.27 -33.96
C PHE A 143 12.38 0.10 -34.34
N SER A 144 11.62 0.79 -35.21
CA SER A 144 11.39 2.21 -35.05
C SER A 144 10.49 2.47 -33.84
N SER A 145 10.81 3.55 -33.12
CA SER A 145 10.03 4.14 -32.06
C SER A 145 8.61 4.45 -32.54
N SER A 146 7.65 3.67 -32.06
CA SER A 146 6.31 4.15 -31.76
C SER A 146 5.83 3.43 -30.52
N THR A 147 5.39 4.22 -29.56
CA THR A 147 4.72 3.80 -28.33
C THR A 147 3.49 2.96 -28.70
N SER A 148 3.69 1.66 -28.86
CA SER A 148 2.64 0.67 -28.69
C SER A 148 2.93 -0.03 -27.37
N VAL A 149 2.42 0.58 -26.30
CA VAL A 149 1.85 -0.21 -25.21
C VAL A 149 1.17 -1.39 -25.90
N LYS A 150 1.63 -2.62 -25.69
CA LYS A 150 0.83 -3.79 -26.05
C LYS A 150 -0.41 -3.69 -25.16
N LYS A 151 -1.36 -2.87 -25.58
CA LYS A 151 -2.74 -2.85 -25.11
C LYS A 151 -3.12 -4.30 -25.22
N VAL A 152 -3.37 -4.94 -24.08
CA VAL A 152 -4.12 -6.18 -24.02
C VAL A 152 -5.27 -5.97 -25.02
N SER A 153 -5.34 -6.79 -26.08
CA SER A 153 -6.35 -6.54 -27.10
C SER A 153 -7.70 -6.56 -26.38
N LEU A 154 -8.47 -5.48 -26.55
CA LEU A 154 -9.77 -5.29 -25.92
C LEU A 154 -10.78 -6.39 -26.30
N THR A 155 -10.40 -7.27 -27.23
CA THR A 155 -11.15 -8.45 -27.68
C THR A 155 -10.89 -9.72 -26.87
N SER A 156 -9.90 -9.76 -25.96
CA SER A 156 -9.53 -10.98 -25.22
C SER A 156 -10.04 -11.03 -23.78
N VAL A 157 -10.89 -10.08 -23.39
CA VAL A 157 -11.32 -9.89 -22.01
C VAL A 157 -12.82 -9.62 -21.97
N THR A 158 -13.55 -10.41 -21.18
CA THR A 158 -15.01 -10.34 -21.02
C THR A 158 -15.47 -9.20 -20.11
N SER A 159 -14.61 -8.70 -19.21
CA SER A 159 -14.89 -7.60 -18.27
C SER A 159 -13.63 -6.83 -17.86
N ILE A 160 -13.76 -5.61 -17.31
CA ILE A 160 -12.62 -4.84 -16.79
C ILE A 160 -11.89 -5.61 -15.68
N ILE A 161 -12.66 -6.33 -14.84
CA ILE A 161 -12.15 -7.15 -13.73
C ILE A 161 -11.24 -8.27 -14.27
N ASP A 162 -11.67 -8.98 -15.32
CA ASP A 162 -10.86 -10.00 -15.97
C ASP A 162 -9.55 -9.43 -16.53
N GLY A 163 -9.60 -8.19 -17.02
CA GLY A 163 -8.45 -7.47 -17.54
C GLY A 163 -7.43 -7.15 -16.45
N LEU A 164 -7.90 -6.62 -15.32
CA LEU A 164 -7.07 -6.34 -14.14
C LEU A 164 -6.49 -7.62 -13.54
N LYS A 165 -7.29 -8.67 -13.44
CA LYS A 165 -6.87 -10.00 -12.97
C LYS A 165 -5.76 -10.58 -13.84
N LYS A 166 -5.93 -10.52 -15.17
CA LYS A 166 -4.91 -10.93 -16.13
C LYS A 166 -3.64 -10.10 -16.00
N LEU A 167 -3.76 -8.78 -15.83
CA LEU A 167 -2.62 -7.89 -15.65
C LEU A 167 -1.85 -8.20 -14.36
N TYR A 168 -2.54 -8.40 -13.25
CA TYR A 168 -1.94 -8.80 -11.97
C TYR A 168 -1.13 -10.10 -12.12
N ILE A 169 -1.76 -11.15 -12.67
CA ILE A 169 -1.12 -12.47 -12.83
C ILE A 169 0.09 -12.39 -13.76
N GLN A 170 0.01 -11.64 -14.85
CA GLN A 170 1.07 -11.61 -15.86
C GLN A 170 2.21 -10.65 -15.55
N LYS A 171 1.95 -9.58 -14.80
CA LYS A 171 2.92 -8.48 -14.60
C LYS A 171 3.34 -8.30 -13.15
N LEU A 172 2.40 -8.32 -12.20
CA LEU A 172 2.69 -7.97 -10.81
C LEU A 172 3.09 -9.20 -9.98
N LYS A 173 2.31 -10.28 -10.07
CA LYS A 173 2.54 -11.52 -9.31
C LYS A 173 3.95 -12.10 -9.48
N PRO A 174 4.56 -12.13 -10.69
CA PRO A 174 5.93 -12.62 -10.85
C PRO A 174 6.96 -11.76 -10.08
N LEU A 175 6.73 -10.45 -9.98
CA LEU A 175 7.58 -9.54 -9.22
C LEU A 175 7.40 -9.75 -7.72
N GLU A 176 6.15 -9.86 -7.24
CA GLU A 176 5.87 -10.15 -5.83
C GLU A 176 6.54 -11.44 -5.37
N VAL A 177 6.51 -12.49 -6.20
CA VAL A 177 7.19 -13.77 -5.93
C VAL A 177 8.71 -13.60 -5.96
N ALA A 178 9.26 -12.94 -6.98
CA ALA A 178 10.70 -12.77 -7.13
C ALA A 178 11.33 -12.02 -5.94
N TYR A 179 10.62 -11.03 -5.38
CA TYR A 179 11.08 -10.21 -4.26
C TYR A 179 10.49 -10.61 -2.90
N ARG A 180 9.74 -11.72 -2.83
CA ARG A 180 9.06 -12.21 -1.61
C ARG A 180 8.21 -11.15 -0.91
N PHE A 181 7.48 -10.36 -1.69
CA PHE A 181 6.66 -9.26 -1.19
C PHE A 181 5.62 -9.71 -0.15
N ASN A 182 5.12 -10.94 -0.31
CA ASN A 182 4.16 -11.58 0.59
C ASN A 182 4.67 -11.77 2.02
N ASP A 183 5.99 -11.88 2.21
CA ASP A 183 6.59 -12.07 3.53
C ASP A 183 6.69 -10.76 4.32
N PHE A 184 6.54 -9.60 3.64
CA PHE A 184 6.77 -8.28 4.23
C PHE A 184 5.53 -7.39 4.28
N VAL A 185 4.68 -7.44 3.25
CA VAL A 185 3.61 -6.44 3.08
C VAL A 185 2.22 -7.08 3.02
N SER A 186 1.95 -7.89 1.99
CA SER A 186 0.61 -8.46 1.82
C SER A 186 0.62 -9.81 1.10
N PRO A 187 -0.24 -10.76 1.47
CA PRO A 187 -0.43 -12.01 0.73
C PRO A 187 -0.78 -11.77 -0.74
N PHE A 188 -0.51 -12.76 -1.59
CA PHE A 188 -0.89 -12.69 -3.01
C PHE A 188 -2.40 -12.51 -3.17
N LEU A 189 -2.79 -11.71 -4.16
CA LEU A 189 -4.20 -11.57 -4.52
C LEU A 189 -4.70 -12.86 -5.15
N THR A 190 -5.84 -13.30 -4.68
CA THR A 190 -6.60 -14.45 -5.15
C THR A 190 -7.68 -14.01 -6.12
N ASN A 191 -8.27 -14.96 -6.86
CA ASN A 191 -9.40 -14.66 -7.73
C ASN A 191 -10.57 -14.03 -6.95
N SER A 192 -10.82 -14.53 -5.74
CA SER A 192 -11.87 -14.02 -4.85
C SER A 192 -11.66 -12.58 -4.42
N ASP A 193 -10.43 -12.05 -4.44
CA ASP A 193 -10.18 -10.63 -4.18
C ASP A 193 -10.67 -9.72 -5.33
N PHE A 194 -10.63 -10.22 -6.58
CA PHE A 194 -11.13 -9.48 -7.75
C PHE A 194 -12.64 -9.62 -7.90
N ASP A 195 -13.17 -10.79 -7.53
CA ASP A 195 -14.58 -11.13 -7.65
C ASP A 195 -15.38 -10.69 -6.39
N ALA A 196 -14.70 -10.13 -5.39
CA ALA A 196 -15.30 -9.64 -4.15
C ALA A 196 -16.26 -8.47 -4.42
N LYS A 197 -17.39 -8.49 -3.71
CA LYS A 197 -18.33 -7.36 -3.68
C LYS A 197 -17.73 -6.19 -2.90
N PRO A 198 -18.14 -4.95 -3.21
CA PRO A 198 -17.72 -3.80 -2.45
C PRO A 198 -17.96 -3.94 -0.95
N MET A 199 -16.94 -3.62 -0.15
CA MET A 199 -16.95 -3.77 1.30
C MET A 199 -17.03 -2.41 2.00
N VAL A 200 -17.96 -2.30 2.94
CA VAL A 200 -18.16 -1.12 3.79
C VAL A 200 -17.81 -1.47 5.23
N MET A 201 -16.73 -0.88 5.75
CA MET A 201 -16.31 -1.08 7.14
C MET A 201 -16.87 0.02 8.05
N LEU A 202 -17.43 -0.38 9.20
CA LEU A 202 -17.87 0.54 10.23
C LEU A 202 -16.89 0.51 11.39
N LEU A 203 -16.28 1.64 11.70
CA LEU A 203 -15.30 1.79 12.77
C LEU A 203 -15.72 2.91 13.73
N GLY A 204 -15.50 2.71 15.01
CA GLY A 204 -15.83 3.71 16.03
C GLY A 204 -15.80 3.12 17.45
N GLN A 205 -15.89 3.98 18.44
CA GLN A 205 -15.87 3.59 19.86
C GLN A 205 -17.09 2.75 20.27
N TYR A 206 -17.07 2.23 21.49
CA TYR A 206 -18.23 1.52 22.04
C TYR A 206 -19.47 2.40 22.08
N SER A 207 -20.62 1.77 21.81
CA SER A 207 -21.93 2.42 21.86
C SER A 207 -22.17 3.56 20.85
N THR A 208 -21.30 3.73 19.83
CA THR A 208 -21.51 4.71 18.74
C THR A 208 -22.58 4.31 17.72
N GLY A 209 -23.07 3.05 17.78
CA GLY A 209 -24.20 2.58 16.98
C GLY A 209 -23.86 1.85 15.69
N LYS A 210 -22.66 1.26 15.55
CA LYS A 210 -22.23 0.49 14.36
C LYS A 210 -23.17 -0.66 14.01
N THR A 211 -23.40 -1.57 14.94
CA THR A 211 -24.32 -2.71 14.76
C THR A 211 -25.76 -2.25 14.49
N THR A 212 -26.23 -1.23 15.21
CA THR A 212 -27.55 -0.62 14.99
C THR A 212 -27.67 -0.02 13.59
N PHE A 213 -26.59 0.58 13.09
CA PHE A 213 -26.54 1.16 11.77
C PHE A 213 -26.71 0.10 10.68
N ILE A 214 -26.01 -1.03 10.78
CA ILE A 214 -26.17 -2.17 9.85
C ILE A 214 -27.58 -2.76 9.96
N LYS A 215 -28.06 -3.02 11.18
CA LYS A 215 -29.41 -3.56 11.41
C LYS A 215 -30.50 -2.73 10.75
N HIS A 216 -30.36 -1.41 10.82
CA HIS A 216 -31.34 -0.52 10.20
C HIS A 216 -31.16 -0.42 8.68
N LEU A 217 -29.93 -0.57 8.14
CA LEU A 217 -29.70 -0.69 6.68
C LEU A 217 -30.34 -1.92 6.09
N LEU A 218 -30.26 -3.04 6.82
CA LEU A 218 -30.89 -4.29 6.42
C LEU A 218 -32.38 -4.32 6.77
N ARG A 219 -32.89 -3.36 7.54
CA ARG A 219 -34.23 -3.38 8.17
C ARG A 219 -34.53 -4.66 8.98
N THR A 220 -33.51 -5.47 9.25
CA THR A 220 -33.56 -6.75 9.97
C THR A 220 -32.25 -6.96 10.73
N SER A 221 -32.28 -7.83 11.74
CA SER A 221 -31.07 -8.25 12.44
C SER A 221 -30.33 -9.31 11.64
N TYR A 222 -29.01 -9.30 11.68
CA TYR A 222 -28.19 -10.36 11.10
C TYR A 222 -27.78 -11.40 12.17
N PRO A 223 -27.54 -12.67 11.80
CA PRO A 223 -27.06 -13.71 12.72
C PRO A 223 -25.80 -13.31 13.51
N GLY A 224 -25.79 -13.51 14.82
CA GLY A 224 -24.67 -13.12 15.68
C GLY A 224 -24.63 -11.63 16.06
N ALA A 225 -25.59 -10.82 15.60
CA ALA A 225 -25.70 -9.44 16.07
C ALA A 225 -26.12 -9.38 17.55
N HIS A 226 -25.30 -8.72 18.37
CA HIS A 226 -25.64 -8.40 19.75
C HIS A 226 -25.64 -6.88 19.94
N ILE A 227 -26.78 -6.32 20.35
CA ILE A 227 -26.93 -4.88 20.63
C ILE A 227 -27.22 -4.74 22.12
N GLY A 228 -26.29 -4.16 22.88
CA GLY A 228 -26.49 -3.83 24.29
C GLY A 228 -25.66 -2.62 24.74
N PRO A 229 -25.99 -2.03 25.89
CA PRO A 229 -25.29 -0.86 26.45
C PRO A 229 -23.88 -1.20 26.98
N GLU A 230 -23.63 -2.46 27.32
CA GLU A 230 -22.32 -3.00 27.69
C GLU A 230 -21.48 -3.32 26.44
N PRO A 231 -20.13 -3.43 26.53
CA PRO A 231 -19.28 -3.84 25.42
C PRO A 231 -19.65 -5.26 24.97
N THR A 232 -20.62 -5.33 24.05
CA THR A 232 -21.33 -6.54 23.62
C THR A 232 -20.73 -7.14 22.36
N THR A 233 -20.22 -6.30 21.45
CA THR A 233 -19.50 -6.73 20.25
C THR A 233 -17.99 -6.72 20.49
N ASP A 234 -17.44 -7.89 20.80
CA ASP A 234 -15.99 -8.14 20.89
C ASP A 234 -15.42 -8.85 19.66
N ARG A 235 -16.25 -9.06 18.62
CA ARG A 235 -15.90 -9.77 17.39
C ARG A 235 -15.95 -8.87 16.16
N PHE A 236 -15.10 -9.17 15.20
CA PHE A 236 -15.26 -8.69 13.83
C PHE A 236 -16.31 -9.54 13.15
N VAL A 237 -17.38 -8.92 12.67
CA VAL A 237 -18.46 -9.62 11.97
C VAL A 237 -18.56 -9.11 10.54
N VAL A 238 -18.33 -10.01 9.58
CA VAL A 238 -18.59 -9.73 8.17
C VAL A 238 -20.00 -10.15 7.84
N VAL A 239 -20.85 -9.21 7.45
CA VAL A 239 -22.24 -9.46 7.06
C VAL A 239 -22.33 -9.47 5.54
N MET A 240 -22.65 -10.63 4.98
CA MET A 240 -22.68 -10.86 3.54
C MET A 240 -23.87 -11.71 3.10
N ASN A 241 -24.14 -11.74 1.80
CA ASN A 241 -25.22 -12.54 1.25
C ASN A 241 -24.91 -14.03 1.36
N GLY A 242 -25.91 -14.81 1.73
CA GLY A 242 -25.87 -16.26 1.67
C GLY A 242 -27.26 -16.84 1.43
N PRO A 243 -27.36 -18.13 1.08
CA PRO A 243 -28.64 -18.78 0.84
C PRO A 243 -29.47 -18.91 2.13
N ASP A 244 -28.80 -19.08 3.27
CA ASP A 244 -29.40 -19.33 4.57
C ASP A 244 -28.86 -18.35 5.62
N GLU A 245 -29.68 -18.08 6.64
CA GLU A 245 -29.27 -17.33 7.83
C GLU A 245 -28.37 -18.19 8.70
N ARG A 246 -27.07 -17.89 8.69
CA ARG A 246 -26.09 -18.64 9.50
C ARG A 246 -24.91 -17.77 9.90
N SER A 247 -24.31 -18.16 11.02
CA SER A 247 -23.02 -17.64 11.48
C SER A 247 -21.94 -18.70 11.24
N ILE A 248 -20.84 -18.28 10.60
CA ILE A 248 -19.68 -19.11 10.28
C ILE A 248 -18.48 -18.61 11.08
N PRO A 249 -17.83 -19.48 11.87
CA PRO A 249 -16.64 -19.10 12.63
C PRO A 249 -15.44 -18.71 11.77
N GLY A 250 -14.61 -17.79 12.28
CA GLY A 250 -13.41 -17.24 11.63
C GLY A 250 -12.43 -18.30 11.15
N ASN A 251 -12.22 -19.36 11.94
CA ASN A 251 -11.32 -20.47 11.57
C ASN A 251 -11.78 -21.19 10.29
N THR A 252 -13.08 -21.27 10.04
CA THR A 252 -13.65 -21.96 8.88
C THR A 252 -13.62 -21.06 7.64
N ILE A 253 -13.98 -19.78 7.79
CA ILE A 253 -14.04 -18.84 6.67
C ILE A 253 -12.62 -18.49 6.15
N ALA A 254 -11.60 -18.51 7.01
CA ALA A 254 -10.23 -18.17 6.61
C ALA A 254 -9.55 -19.26 5.75
N VAL A 255 -10.13 -20.45 5.65
CA VAL A 255 -9.62 -21.53 4.77
C VAL A 255 -10.47 -21.74 3.52
N GLN A 256 -11.59 -21.03 3.40
CA GLN A 256 -12.49 -21.10 2.25
C GLN A 256 -11.89 -20.33 1.07
N ALA A 257 -11.56 -21.05 -0.01
CA ALA A 257 -10.90 -20.49 -1.19
C ALA A 257 -11.82 -19.58 -2.02
N ASP A 258 -13.14 -19.71 -1.86
CA ASP A 258 -14.16 -18.86 -2.48
C ASP A 258 -14.30 -17.49 -1.79
N MET A 259 -13.72 -17.32 -0.60
CA MET A 259 -13.88 -16.13 0.23
C MET A 259 -12.59 -15.28 0.31
N PRO A 260 -12.68 -13.94 0.27
CA PRO A 260 -11.51 -13.05 0.27
C PRO A 260 -10.88 -12.86 1.66
N PHE A 261 -11.01 -13.83 2.57
CA PHE A 261 -10.60 -13.72 3.98
C PHE A 261 -9.42 -14.62 4.35
N SER A 262 -8.83 -15.31 3.38
CA SER A 262 -7.69 -16.20 3.61
C SER A 262 -6.47 -15.50 4.20
N GLY A 263 -6.26 -14.23 3.85
CA GLY A 263 -5.19 -13.40 4.40
C GLY A 263 -5.26 -13.19 5.92
N LEU A 264 -6.45 -13.35 6.53
CA LEU A 264 -6.64 -13.19 7.97
C LEU A 264 -6.01 -14.30 8.81
N THR A 265 -5.63 -15.43 8.18
CA THR A 265 -4.90 -16.52 8.84
C THR A 265 -3.57 -16.06 9.47
N THR A 266 -2.97 -15.00 8.91
CA THR A 266 -1.71 -14.41 9.39
C THR A 266 -1.82 -13.82 10.80
N PHE A 267 -3.02 -13.42 11.25
CA PHE A 267 -3.25 -12.92 12.62
C PHE A 267 -3.43 -14.03 13.66
N GLY A 268 -3.42 -15.29 13.23
CA GLY A 268 -3.44 -16.46 14.10
C GLY A 268 -4.80 -16.79 14.72
N THR A 269 -4.83 -17.89 15.48
CA THR A 269 -6.07 -18.46 16.06
C THR A 269 -6.72 -17.55 17.09
N ALA A 270 -5.94 -16.74 17.80
CA ALA A 270 -6.44 -15.77 18.77
C ALA A 270 -7.41 -14.78 18.12
N PHE A 271 -7.04 -14.22 16.96
CA PHE A 271 -7.93 -13.35 16.19
C PHE A 271 -9.08 -14.13 15.54
N LEU A 272 -8.80 -15.27 14.90
CA LEU A 272 -9.84 -16.03 14.18
C LEU A 272 -10.98 -16.49 15.11
N SER A 273 -10.72 -16.70 16.40
CA SER A 273 -11.75 -16.98 17.41
C SER A 273 -12.69 -15.79 17.70
N LYS A 274 -12.26 -14.57 17.35
CA LYS A 274 -12.99 -13.30 17.45
C LYS A 274 -13.41 -12.76 16.08
N PHE A 275 -13.36 -13.60 15.05
CA PHE A 275 -13.82 -13.28 13.70
C PHE A 275 -14.99 -14.18 13.33
N GLU A 276 -16.00 -13.61 12.71
CA GLU A 276 -17.25 -14.29 12.38
C GLU A 276 -17.78 -13.77 11.04
N CYS A 277 -18.32 -14.68 10.24
CA CYS A 277 -19.00 -14.35 9.00
C CYS A 277 -20.49 -14.65 9.16
N SER A 278 -21.31 -13.61 9.15
CA SER A 278 -22.77 -13.70 9.19
C SER A 278 -23.31 -13.69 7.77
N GLN A 279 -23.90 -14.80 7.35
CA GLN A 279 -24.55 -14.95 6.07
C GLN A 279 -26.06 -14.87 6.22
N MET A 280 -26.73 -14.14 5.33
CA MET A 280 -28.18 -14.15 5.22
C MET A 280 -28.64 -13.73 3.83
N PRO A 281 -29.80 -14.19 3.35
CA PRO A 281 -30.37 -13.72 2.09
C PRO A 281 -30.93 -12.32 2.27
N HIS A 282 -30.38 -11.34 1.55
CA HIS A 282 -30.91 -9.97 1.58
C HIS A 282 -30.58 -9.19 0.30
N PRO A 283 -31.53 -8.48 -0.32
CA PRO A 283 -31.30 -7.77 -1.59
C PRO A 283 -30.14 -6.77 -1.56
N LEU A 284 -29.94 -6.07 -0.44
CA LEU A 284 -28.79 -5.18 -0.29
C LEU A 284 -27.46 -5.94 -0.27
N LEU A 285 -27.42 -7.12 0.38
CA LEU A 285 -26.20 -7.92 0.51
C LEU A 285 -25.82 -8.62 -0.82
N GLU A 286 -26.76 -8.72 -1.77
CA GLU A 286 -26.45 -9.14 -3.13
C GLU A 286 -25.44 -8.21 -3.81
N HIS A 287 -25.38 -6.94 -3.38
CA HIS A 287 -24.52 -5.93 -4.00
C HIS A 287 -23.37 -5.48 -3.12
N ILE A 288 -23.50 -5.51 -1.79
CA ILE A 288 -22.48 -5.03 -0.86
C ILE A 288 -22.25 -5.97 0.32
N THR A 289 -21.07 -5.88 0.92
CA THR A 289 -20.71 -6.58 2.17
C THR A 289 -20.41 -5.56 3.25
N PHE A 290 -20.87 -5.81 4.48
CA PHE A 290 -20.57 -4.96 5.63
C PHE A 290 -19.54 -5.61 6.54
N VAL A 291 -18.67 -4.80 7.12
CA VAL A 291 -17.74 -5.23 8.17
C VAL A 291 -18.08 -4.45 9.44
N ASP A 292 -18.69 -5.13 10.42
CA ASP A 292 -18.94 -4.59 11.75
C ASP A 292 -17.71 -4.87 12.62
N THR A 293 -16.99 -3.81 13.02
CA THR A 293 -15.83 -3.96 13.88
C THR A 293 -16.23 -3.88 15.36
N PRO A 294 -15.47 -4.53 16.28
CA PRO A 294 -15.59 -4.27 17.70
C PRO A 294 -15.48 -2.77 18.01
N GLY A 295 -16.13 -2.33 19.10
CA GLY A 295 -15.90 -0.97 19.59
C GLY A 295 -14.42 -0.73 19.90
N VAL A 296 -13.89 0.44 19.59
CA VAL A 296 -12.54 0.81 20.06
C VAL A 296 -12.62 1.17 21.55
N LEU A 297 -11.78 0.53 22.37
CA LEU A 297 -11.79 0.71 23.83
C LEU A 297 -11.24 2.09 24.20
N SER A 298 -11.74 2.65 25.30
CA SER A 298 -11.21 3.87 25.88
C SER A 298 -10.39 3.51 27.12
N GLY A 299 -9.06 3.65 27.02
CA GLY A 299 -8.14 3.50 28.14
C GLY A 299 -7.27 2.24 28.13
N GLU A 300 -6.18 2.31 28.90
CA GLU A 300 -5.05 1.37 28.82
C GLU A 300 -5.33 -0.01 29.44
N LYS A 301 -6.15 -0.08 30.48
CA LYS A 301 -6.50 -1.35 31.16
C LYS A 301 -7.30 -2.29 30.25
N GLN A 302 -8.16 -1.75 29.40
CA GLN A 302 -8.98 -2.51 28.48
C GLN A 302 -8.19 -3.02 27.27
N ARG A 303 -7.13 -2.32 26.84
CA ARG A 303 -6.23 -2.78 25.76
C ARG A 303 -5.59 -4.14 26.06
N THR A 304 -5.19 -4.36 27.31
CA THR A 304 -4.54 -5.62 27.73
C THR A 304 -5.44 -6.85 27.62
N GLN A 305 -6.75 -6.67 27.38
CA GLN A 305 -7.68 -7.78 27.18
C GLN A 305 -7.66 -8.36 25.76
N ARG A 306 -7.10 -7.65 24.76
CA ARG A 306 -7.03 -8.16 23.37
C ARG A 306 -5.78 -9.01 23.19
N SER A 307 -5.99 -10.29 22.89
CA SER A 307 -4.92 -11.26 22.59
C SER A 307 -4.45 -11.21 21.13
N TYR A 308 -4.84 -10.19 20.37
CA TYR A 308 -4.53 -10.04 18.94
C TYR A 308 -4.28 -8.58 18.59
N ASP A 309 -3.57 -8.35 17.48
CA ASP A 309 -3.30 -7.00 16.97
C ASP A 309 -4.53 -6.39 16.28
N PHE A 310 -5.32 -5.64 17.05
CA PHE A 310 -6.49 -4.93 16.54
C PHE A 310 -6.15 -3.89 15.45
N THR A 311 -4.98 -3.24 15.55
CA THR A 311 -4.58 -2.18 14.62
C THR A 311 -4.22 -2.80 13.27
N GLY A 312 -3.41 -3.86 13.28
CA GLY A 312 -3.05 -4.62 12.08
C GLY A 312 -4.27 -5.21 11.37
N VAL A 313 -5.20 -5.82 12.11
CA VAL A 313 -6.46 -6.34 11.54
C VAL A 313 -7.30 -5.23 10.91
N THR A 314 -7.44 -4.09 11.59
CA THR A 314 -8.22 -2.96 11.06
C THR A 314 -7.58 -2.37 9.80
N SER A 315 -6.24 -2.26 9.78
CA SER A 315 -5.49 -1.84 8.60
C SER A 315 -5.65 -2.82 7.43
N TRP A 316 -5.65 -4.13 7.71
CA TRP A 316 -5.91 -5.16 6.70
C TRP A 316 -7.31 -4.98 6.08
N PHE A 317 -8.36 -4.83 6.88
CA PHE A 317 -9.71 -4.57 6.36
C PHE A 317 -9.78 -3.24 5.60
N ALA A 318 -9.12 -2.19 6.09
CA ALA A 318 -9.09 -0.89 5.42
C ALA A 318 -8.50 -0.99 4.00
N SER A 319 -7.47 -1.80 3.81
CA SER A 319 -6.87 -2.03 2.49
C SER A 319 -7.82 -2.71 1.49
N LYS A 320 -8.76 -3.52 2.01
CA LYS A 320 -9.73 -4.30 1.23
C LYS A 320 -11.08 -3.60 1.05
N CYS A 321 -11.44 -2.69 1.96
CA CYS A 321 -12.72 -1.99 1.91
C CYS A 321 -12.70 -0.86 0.87
N ASP A 322 -13.88 -0.57 0.34
CA ASP A 322 -14.12 0.53 -0.61
C ASP A 322 -14.58 1.80 0.12
N LEU A 323 -15.18 1.62 1.30
CA LEU A 323 -15.69 2.70 2.12
C LEU A 323 -15.48 2.40 3.61
N ILE A 324 -14.99 3.39 4.35
CA ILE A 324 -14.76 3.31 5.79
C ILE A 324 -15.60 4.37 6.48
N LEU A 325 -16.60 3.95 7.25
CA LEU A 325 -17.45 4.83 8.05
C LEU A 325 -16.85 4.97 9.45
N LEU A 326 -16.39 6.17 9.80
CA LEU A 326 -15.95 6.51 11.15
C LEU A 326 -17.12 7.09 11.95
N LEU A 327 -17.70 6.30 12.86
CA LEU A 327 -18.86 6.68 13.67
C LEU A 327 -18.44 7.31 15.00
N PHE A 328 -18.99 8.48 15.28
CA PHE A 328 -18.83 9.25 16.51
C PHE A 328 -20.17 9.51 17.19
N ASP A 329 -20.15 9.59 18.51
CA ASP A 329 -21.30 9.97 19.36
C ASP A 329 -21.02 11.36 19.98
N PRO A 330 -21.89 12.36 19.78
CA PRO A 330 -21.77 13.70 20.36
C PRO A 330 -21.56 13.73 21.87
N HIS A 331 -22.11 12.76 22.59
CA HIS A 331 -21.97 12.67 24.05
C HIS A 331 -20.61 12.10 24.48
N LYS A 332 -19.93 11.39 23.58
CA LYS A 332 -18.68 10.66 23.84
C LYS A 332 -17.68 10.92 22.70
N LEU A 333 -17.32 12.19 22.52
CA LEU A 333 -16.38 12.63 21.49
C LEU A 333 -14.90 12.36 21.80
N ASP A 334 -14.57 11.87 23.00
CA ASP A 334 -13.18 11.69 23.41
C ASP A 334 -12.46 10.67 22.51
N ILE A 335 -11.63 11.14 21.58
CA ILE A 335 -10.82 10.25 20.74
C ILE A 335 -9.71 9.65 21.61
N SER A 336 -9.95 8.42 22.09
CA SER A 336 -8.97 7.68 22.88
C SER A 336 -7.66 7.49 22.11
N ASP A 337 -6.54 7.32 22.81
CA ASP A 337 -5.25 7.09 22.13
C ASP A 337 -5.26 5.80 21.30
N GLU A 338 -6.12 4.83 21.64
CA GLU A 338 -6.28 3.63 20.82
C GLU A 338 -6.97 3.98 19.52
N PHE A 339 -8.02 4.78 19.58
CA PHE A 339 -8.72 5.20 18.39
C PHE A 339 -7.83 6.09 17.50
N LYS A 340 -7.00 6.96 18.08
CA LYS A 340 -5.98 7.70 17.32
C LYS A 340 -5.02 6.77 16.59
N ARG A 341 -4.51 5.71 17.24
CA ARG A 341 -3.61 4.73 16.60
C ARG A 341 -4.31 3.96 15.48
N VAL A 342 -5.56 3.58 15.68
CA VAL A 342 -6.35 2.90 14.65
C VAL A 342 -6.57 3.85 13.46
N ILE A 343 -7.00 5.09 13.68
CA ILE A 343 -7.16 6.08 12.60
C ILE A 343 -5.82 6.33 11.88
N ALA A 344 -4.71 6.41 12.62
CA ALA A 344 -3.38 6.57 12.02
C ALA A 344 -2.98 5.36 11.15
N SER A 345 -3.46 4.15 11.46
CA SER A 345 -3.25 2.95 10.63
C SER A 345 -4.07 2.90 9.34
N LEU A 346 -5.03 3.84 9.19
CA LEU A 346 -5.82 4.02 7.97
C LEU A 346 -5.18 5.00 6.98
N ARG A 347 -4.02 5.58 7.32
CA ARG A 347 -3.31 6.52 6.44
C ARG A 347 -3.03 5.90 5.07
N GLY A 348 -3.28 6.67 4.01
CA GLY A 348 -3.19 6.18 2.63
C GLY A 348 -4.50 5.61 2.09
N HIS A 349 -5.56 5.59 2.92
CA HIS A 349 -6.93 5.24 2.52
C HIS A 349 -7.92 6.37 2.87
N ASP A 350 -7.42 7.61 2.99
CA ASP A 350 -8.17 8.78 3.44
C ASP A 350 -9.34 9.13 2.49
N ASP A 351 -9.18 8.84 1.19
CA ASP A 351 -10.19 9.03 0.14
C ASP A 351 -11.45 8.18 0.36
N LYS A 352 -11.31 7.05 1.05
CA LYS A 352 -12.39 6.11 1.39
C LYS A 352 -13.03 6.40 2.74
N ILE A 353 -12.47 7.30 3.55
CA ILE A 353 -12.96 7.60 4.89
C ILE A 353 -14.14 8.59 4.82
N ARG A 354 -15.24 8.25 5.48
CA ARG A 354 -16.39 9.14 5.70
C ARG A 354 -16.73 9.19 7.18
N VAL A 355 -16.81 10.40 7.71
CA VAL A 355 -17.05 10.61 9.15
C VAL A 355 -18.54 10.77 9.38
N VAL A 356 -19.09 10.07 10.36
CA VAL A 356 -20.51 10.10 10.71
C VAL A 356 -20.64 10.51 12.17
N LEU A 357 -21.30 11.64 12.40
CA LEU A 357 -21.71 12.06 13.74
C LEU A 357 -23.14 11.57 13.98
N ASN A 358 -23.24 10.43 14.65
CA ASN A 358 -24.50 9.75 14.95
C ASN A 358 -25.19 10.36 16.18
N LYS A 359 -26.48 10.10 16.41
CA LYS A 359 -27.22 10.60 17.60
C LYS A 359 -27.21 12.12 17.78
N ALA A 360 -27.15 12.87 16.68
CA ALA A 360 -27.12 14.34 16.73
C ALA A 360 -28.41 14.95 17.30
N ASP A 361 -29.51 14.20 17.37
CA ASP A 361 -30.78 14.57 18.01
C ASP A 361 -30.69 14.68 19.52
N GLN A 362 -29.72 14.02 20.14
CA GLN A 362 -29.59 13.99 21.59
C GLN A 362 -28.90 15.25 22.14
N VAL A 363 -28.38 16.12 21.26
CA VAL A 363 -27.68 17.36 21.63
C VAL A 363 -28.39 18.57 21.03
N ASP A 364 -28.38 19.70 21.74
CA ASP A 364 -28.90 20.95 21.21
C ASP A 364 -28.00 21.51 20.09
N THR A 365 -28.54 22.42 19.29
CA THR A 365 -27.81 23.00 18.15
C THR A 365 -26.50 23.68 18.55
N GLN A 366 -26.43 24.33 19.72
CA GLN A 366 -25.19 24.99 20.14
C GLN A 366 -24.14 23.97 20.57
N GLN A 367 -24.53 22.97 21.37
CA GLN A 367 -23.64 21.87 21.72
C GLN A 367 -23.18 21.10 20.49
N LEU A 368 -24.07 20.85 19.52
CA LEU A 368 -23.73 20.17 18.27
C LEU A 368 -22.65 20.92 17.48
N MET A 369 -22.72 22.25 17.40
CA MET A 369 -21.68 23.05 16.74
C MET A 369 -20.33 22.98 17.48
N ARG A 370 -20.35 22.95 18.82
CA ARG A 370 -19.13 22.76 19.64
C ARG A 370 -18.52 21.38 19.45
N VAL A 371 -19.37 20.35 19.47
CA VAL A 371 -19.04 18.94 19.22
C VAL A 371 -18.42 18.79 17.84
N TYR A 372 -19.04 19.35 16.81
CA TYR A 372 -18.54 19.34 15.45
C TYR A 372 -17.14 20.00 15.35
N GLY A 373 -16.97 21.18 15.93
CA GLY A 373 -15.68 21.87 15.97
C GLY A 373 -14.59 21.05 16.67
N ALA A 374 -14.91 20.46 17.82
CA ALA A 374 -13.99 19.61 18.58
C ALA A 374 -13.59 18.34 17.81
N LEU A 375 -14.55 17.71 17.12
CA LEU A 375 -14.31 16.54 16.28
C LEU A 375 -13.38 16.88 15.12
N MET A 376 -13.67 17.96 14.38
CA MET A 376 -12.84 18.38 13.25
C MET A 376 -11.43 18.77 13.67
N TRP A 377 -11.29 19.47 14.80
CA TRP A 377 -9.99 19.79 15.39
C TRP A 377 -9.19 18.53 15.73
N SER A 378 -9.85 17.54 16.32
CA SER A 378 -9.21 16.29 16.72
C SER A 378 -8.84 15.41 15.52
N LEU A 379 -9.72 15.30 14.53
CA LEU A 379 -9.46 14.56 13.29
C LEU A 379 -8.34 15.20 12.47
N GLY A 380 -8.31 16.53 12.35
CA GLY A 380 -7.25 17.25 11.64
C GLY A 380 -5.86 16.94 12.20
N LYS A 381 -5.74 16.81 13.53
CA LYS A 381 -4.48 16.42 14.18
C LYS A 381 -4.05 14.97 13.90
N VAL A 382 -5.01 14.06 13.73
CA VAL A 382 -4.73 12.62 13.62
C VAL A 382 -4.51 12.20 12.17
N LEU A 383 -5.42 12.60 11.27
CA LEU A 383 -5.34 12.29 9.84
C LEU A 383 -4.15 12.99 9.19
N ASN A 384 -3.83 14.21 9.60
CA ASN A 384 -2.71 15.00 9.07
C ASN A 384 -2.75 15.12 7.54
N THR A 385 -3.95 15.21 6.98
CA THR A 385 -4.23 15.45 5.56
C THR A 385 -4.60 16.92 5.36
N PRO A 386 -4.17 17.56 4.26
CA PRO A 386 -4.61 18.91 3.93
C PRO A 386 -6.10 18.95 3.56
N GLU A 387 -6.64 17.80 3.12
CA GLU A 387 -8.05 17.66 2.76
C GLU A 387 -8.93 17.48 4.00
N VAL A 388 -10.02 18.24 4.03
CA VAL A 388 -11.01 18.21 5.10
C VAL A 388 -11.94 17.02 4.88
N SER A 389 -11.96 16.07 5.82
CA SER A 389 -12.89 14.94 5.76
C SER A 389 -14.33 15.42 5.81
N ARG A 390 -15.16 14.90 4.90
CA ARG A 390 -16.59 15.19 4.90
C ARG A 390 -17.26 14.50 6.10
N VAL A 391 -17.90 15.29 6.94
CA VAL A 391 -18.68 14.83 8.10
C VAL A 391 -20.16 14.85 7.76
N TYR A 392 -20.83 13.74 8.02
CA TYR A 392 -22.27 13.61 7.93
C TYR A 392 -22.86 13.69 9.32
N ILE A 393 -23.67 14.71 9.55
CA ILE A 393 -24.42 14.91 10.79
C ILE A 393 -25.82 14.34 10.55
N GLY A 394 -26.26 13.42 11.39
CA GLY A 394 -27.55 12.79 11.21
C GLY A 394 -28.21 12.40 12.52
N TYR A 395 -29.51 12.59 12.56
CA TYR A 395 -30.42 11.93 13.49
C TYR A 395 -31.41 11.13 12.66
N ASN A 396 -31.69 9.90 13.08
CA ASN A 396 -32.43 8.91 12.29
C ASN A 396 -31.82 8.66 10.90
N LEU A 397 -31.62 7.38 10.62
CA LEU A 397 -30.87 6.90 9.47
C LEU A 397 -31.39 7.36 8.10
N PHE A 398 -32.60 7.90 7.99
CA PHE A 398 -33.26 8.21 6.71
C PHE A 398 -32.53 9.25 5.81
N LEU A 399 -32.02 10.37 6.36
CA LEU A 399 -31.28 11.35 5.53
C LEU A 399 -29.86 10.91 5.21
N PHE A 400 -29.21 10.22 6.15
CA PHE A 400 -27.94 9.55 5.88
C PHE A 400 -28.13 8.47 4.81
N PHE A 401 -29.25 7.76 4.83
CA PHE A 401 -29.63 6.73 3.85
C PHE A 401 -29.79 7.31 2.47
N LEU A 402 -30.54 8.39 2.31
CA LEU A 402 -30.71 8.98 0.99
C LEU A 402 -29.35 9.40 0.42
N PHE A 403 -28.47 9.97 1.24
CA PHE A 403 -27.15 10.40 0.78
C PHE A 403 -26.18 9.24 0.54
N PHE A 404 -26.16 8.25 1.43
CA PHE A 404 -25.34 7.03 1.32
C PHE A 404 -25.80 6.15 0.16
N TYR A 405 -27.11 6.01 -0.03
CA TYR A 405 -27.72 5.26 -1.12
C TYR A 405 -27.55 5.97 -2.46
N ILE A 406 -27.69 7.30 -2.52
CA ILE A 406 -27.38 8.08 -3.74
C ILE A 406 -25.89 8.01 -4.06
N PHE A 407 -25.01 8.09 -3.06
CA PHE A 407 -23.57 8.00 -3.26
C PHE A 407 -23.12 6.60 -3.67
N LEU A 408 -23.69 5.55 -3.06
CA LEU A 408 -23.45 4.16 -3.41
C LEU A 408 -24.02 3.85 -4.81
N ASN A 409 -25.19 4.37 -5.16
CA ASN A 409 -25.72 4.26 -6.52
C ASN A 409 -24.90 5.05 -7.54
N LEU A 410 -24.39 6.23 -7.22
CA LEU A 410 -23.50 7.00 -8.10
C LEU A 410 -22.15 6.31 -8.29
N ALA A 411 -21.61 5.68 -7.23
CA ALA A 411 -20.39 4.90 -7.30
C ALA A 411 -20.57 3.60 -8.11
N LEU A 412 -21.67 2.87 -7.89
CA LEU A 412 -22.01 1.62 -8.59
C LEU A 412 -22.54 1.86 -10.02
N SER A 413 -23.17 3.00 -10.31
CA SER A 413 -23.69 3.36 -11.64
C SER A 413 -22.60 3.67 -12.67
N SER A 414 -21.33 3.66 -12.26
CA SER A 414 -20.20 3.61 -13.20
C SER A 414 -20.09 2.26 -13.94
N GLY A 415 -20.91 1.26 -13.58
CA GLY A 415 -21.11 0.02 -14.33
C GLY A 415 -22.37 -0.73 -13.95
N THR A 416 -23.46 -0.53 -14.73
CA THR A 416 -24.62 -1.43 -14.91
C THR A 416 -25.50 -1.80 -13.70
N LEU A 417 -26.68 -1.16 -13.53
CA LEU A 417 -27.97 -1.82 -13.20
C LEU A 417 -29.17 -0.81 -13.27
N PRO A 418 -30.42 -1.30 -13.45
CA PRO A 418 -31.57 -0.51 -13.93
C PRO A 418 -32.44 0.10 -12.82
N ASN A 419 -33.14 1.18 -13.19
CA ASN A 419 -34.00 2.10 -12.43
C ASN A 419 -35.12 1.54 -11.50
N LYS A 420 -35.23 0.23 -11.25
CA LYS A 420 -36.37 -0.34 -10.49
C LYS A 420 -36.21 -0.36 -8.97
N MET A 421 -35.03 -0.04 -8.42
CA MET A 421 -34.79 -0.05 -6.96
C MET A 421 -35.23 1.25 -6.24
N LEU A 422 -35.63 2.28 -7.00
CA LEU A 422 -36.03 3.60 -6.48
C LEU A 422 -37.33 3.60 -5.64
N LEU A 423 -38.16 2.55 -5.71
CA LEU A 423 -39.45 2.52 -5.01
C LEU A 423 -39.50 1.69 -3.72
N SER A 424 -38.50 0.84 -3.42
CA SER A 424 -38.60 -0.08 -2.28
C SER A 424 -38.03 0.46 -0.96
N CYS A 425 -37.20 1.51 -1.00
CA CYS A 425 -36.56 2.07 0.20
C CYS A 425 -37.20 3.38 0.68
N THR A 426 -38.10 3.96 -0.11
CA THR A 426 -38.81 5.22 0.18
C THR A 426 -40.13 5.01 0.92
N ASN A 427 -40.61 3.77 1.03
CA ASN A 427 -41.74 3.39 1.89
C ASN A 427 -41.30 2.64 3.14
#